data_AF-A0A7C2MDK6-F1
#
_entry.id   AF-A0A7C2MDK6-F1
#
_cell.length_a   1.000
_cell.length_b   1.000
_cell.length_c   1.000
_cell.angle_alpha   90.00
_cell.angle_beta   90.00
_cell.angle_gamma   90.00
#
_symmetry.space_group_name_H-M   'P 1'
#
loop_
_entity.id
_entity.type
_entity.pdbx_description
1 polymer ?
#
loop_
_entity_poly.entity_id
_entity_poly.type
_entity_poly.pdbx_seq_one_letter_code
_entity_poly.pdbx_strand_id
1 'polypeptide(L)'
;MLKILEKVVNYFTWIEDRMLTIAPLLLLIVSIFAVFNRYFFKYSMGWYEEISIYLFMLLVYWGASKAARDESHYSVNIIIDKFKGKVRSYLIIIIWSVCLLISLLGVYFGIKMSLITTMKTVSLKIP
;
A
#
# COMPACT_ATOMS: atom_id res chain seq x y z
N MET A 1 -26.67 10.39 -2.41
CA MET A 1 -25.74 9.28 -2.71
C MET A 1 -24.29 9.75 -2.76
N LEU A 2 -23.95 10.74 -3.59
CA LEU A 2 -22.58 11.28 -3.72
C LEU A 2 -21.97 11.79 -2.41
N LYS A 3 -22.74 12.53 -1.58
CA LYS A 3 -22.27 13.02 -0.27
C LYS A 3 -21.88 11.92 0.72
N ILE A 4 -22.54 10.76 0.66
CA ILE A 4 -22.20 9.60 1.51
C ILE A 4 -20.89 8.99 1.02
N LEU A 5 -20.74 8.84 -0.30
CA LEU A 5 -19.52 8.34 -0.92
C LEU A 5 -18.32 9.22 -0.58
N GLU A 6 -18.46 10.55 -0.71
CA GLU A 6 -17.42 11.52 -0.35
C GLU A 6 -17.04 11.41 1.13
N LYS A 7 -18.02 11.25 2.02
CA LYS A 7 -17.75 11.09 3.45
C LYS A 7 -16.99 9.81 3.76
N VAL A 8 -17.33 8.71 3.10
CA VAL A 8 -16.62 7.42 3.23
C VAL A 8 -15.19 7.52 2.69
N VAL A 9 -15.01 8.12 1.51
CA VAL A 9 -13.68 8.33 0.91
C VAL A 9 -12.82 9.20 1.81
N ASN A 10 -13.35 10.33 2.30
CA ASN A 10 -12.61 11.22 3.18
C ASN A 10 -12.22 10.55 4.50
N TYR A 11 -13.09 9.71 5.06
CA TYR A 11 -12.78 8.93 6.25
C TYR A 11 -11.65 7.93 6.00
N PHE A 12 -11.68 7.21 4.87
CA PHE A 12 -10.60 6.28 4.51
C PHE A 12 -9.26 6.99 4.38
N THR A 13 -9.27 8.17 3.75
CA THR A 13 -8.04 8.93 3.50
C THR A 13 -7.47 9.55 4.76
N TRP A 14 -8.34 9.91 5.72
CA TRP A 14 -7.93 10.34 7.05
C TRP A 14 -7.20 9.25 7.83
N ILE A 15 -7.64 7.99 7.68
CA ILE A 15 -6.97 6.82 8.28
C ILE A 15 -5.61 6.60 7.60
N GLU A 16 -5.59 6.59 6.27
CA GLU A 16 -4.38 6.40 5.45
C GLU A 16 -3.28 7.40 5.84
N ASP A 17 -3.61 8.68 5.95
CA ASP A 17 -2.66 9.73 6.35
C ASP A 17 -2.07 9.51 7.75
N ARG A 18 -2.89 9.05 8.70
CA ARG A 18 -2.45 8.74 10.06
C ARG A 18 -1.53 7.54 10.10
N MET A 19 -1.88 6.51 9.36
CA MET A 19 -1.07 5.29 9.29
C MET A 19 0.29 5.56 8.64
N LEU A 20 0.32 6.36 7.57
CA LEU A 20 1.56 6.80 6.92
C LEU A 20 2.46 7.66 7.82
N THR A 21 1.89 8.31 8.83
CA THR A 21 2.67 9.10 9.81
C THR A 21 3.15 8.24 10.98
N ILE A 22 2.33 7.28 11.44
CA ILE A 22 2.61 6.46 12.63
C ILE A 22 3.57 5.29 12.33
N ALA A 23 3.36 4.60 11.21
CA ALA A 23 4.14 3.42 10.85
C ALA A 23 5.66 3.66 10.69
N PRO A 24 6.15 4.75 10.08
CA PRO A 24 7.58 5.00 9.97
C PRO A 24 8.17 5.47 11.30
N LEU A 25 7.40 6.16 12.14
CA LEU A 25 7.81 6.50 13.51
C LEU A 25 8.02 5.23 14.35
N LEU A 26 7.08 4.28 14.28
CA LEU A 26 7.22 2.98 14.95
C LEU A 26 8.41 2.20 14.41
N LEU A 27 8.60 2.15 13.09
CA LEU A 27 9.74 1.48 12.47
C LEU A 27 11.07 2.08 12.95
N LEU A 28 11.15 3.42 13.05
CA LEU A 28 12.32 4.11 13.59
C LEU A 28 12.60 3.73 15.05
N ILE A 29 11.58 3.73 15.91
CA ILE A 29 11.73 3.36 17.34
C ILE A 29 12.21 1.91 17.47
N VAL A 30 11.56 1.00 16.73
CA VAL A 30 11.88 -0.42 16.72
C VAL A 30 13.31 -0.65 16.21
N SER A 31 13.75 0.12 15.21
CA SER A 31 15.13 0.07 14.68
C SER A 31 16.17 0.56 15.69
N ILE A 32 15.89 1.64 16.41
CA ILE A 32 16.76 2.14 17.48
C ILE A 32 16.89 1.09 18.59
N PHE A 33 15.78 0.46 18.99
CA PHE A 33 15.79 -0.58 19.99
C PHE A 33 16.61 -1.80 19.55
N ALA A 34 16.50 -2.23 18.30
CA ALA A 34 17.26 -3.34 17.75
C ALA A 34 18.78 -3.05 17.72
N VAL A 35 19.16 -1.84 17.31
CA VAL A 35 20.54 -1.37 17.34
C VAL A 35 21.06 -1.38 18.78
N PHE A 36 20.32 -0.79 19.72
CA PHE A 36 20.69 -0.76 21.14
C PHE A 36 20.88 -2.18 21.70
N ASN A 37 19.93 -3.09 21.45
CA ASN A 37 20.03 -4.46 21.93
C ASN A 37 21.23 -5.21 21.34
N ARG A 38 21.54 -4.96 20.06
CA ARG A 38 22.68 -5.59 19.38
C ARG A 38 24.02 -5.15 19.94
N TYR A 39 24.18 -3.87 20.28
CA TYR A 39 25.46 -3.33 20.76
C TYR A 39 25.66 -3.46 22.28
N PHE A 40 24.59 -3.31 23.08
CA PHE A 40 24.67 -3.37 24.55
C PHE A 40 24.44 -4.77 25.10
N PHE A 41 23.39 -5.46 24.64
CA PHE A 41 23.03 -6.80 25.14
C PHE A 41 23.67 -7.93 24.33
N LYS A 42 24.31 -7.63 23.19
CA LYS A 42 24.94 -8.59 22.27
C LYS A 42 24.02 -9.73 21.81
N TYR A 43 22.70 -9.53 21.88
CA TYR A 43 21.69 -10.49 21.48
C TYR A 43 20.87 -9.94 20.31
N SER A 44 20.58 -10.78 19.32
CA SER A 44 19.71 -10.43 18.20
C SER A 44 18.31 -11.00 18.43
N MET A 45 17.33 -10.12 18.57
CA MET A 45 15.93 -10.51 18.71
C MET A 45 15.31 -10.72 17.32
N GLY A 46 15.08 -11.99 16.92
CA GLY A 46 14.53 -12.33 15.59
C GLY A 46 13.15 -11.74 15.29
N TRP A 47 12.37 -11.41 16.33
CA TRP A 47 11.06 -10.79 16.18
C TRP A 47 11.10 -9.36 15.61
N TYR A 48 12.24 -8.65 15.76
CA TYR A 48 12.41 -7.28 15.23
C TYR A 48 12.30 -7.25 13.70
N GLU A 49 12.91 -8.22 13.03
CA GLU A 49 12.99 -8.27 11.58
C GLU A 49 11.59 -8.45 10.97
N GLU A 50 10.79 -9.33 11.57
CA GLU A 50 9.41 -9.60 11.14
C GLU A 50 8.53 -8.35 11.32
N ILE A 51 8.57 -7.69 12.48
CA ILE A 51 7.78 -6.47 12.72
C ILE A 51 8.18 -5.35 11.75
N SER A 52 9.47 -5.18 11.48
CA SER A 52 9.97 -4.16 10.56
C SER A 52 9.48 -4.40 9.13
N ILE A 53 9.48 -5.66 8.68
CA ILE A 53 8.96 -6.04 7.36
C ILE A 53 7.45 -5.77 7.28
N TYR A 54 6.67 -6.10 8.32
CA TYR A 54 5.24 -5.85 8.32
C TYR A 54 4.89 -4.35 8.34
N LEU A 55 5.58 -3.55 9.15
CA LEU A 55 5.41 -2.10 9.16
C LEU A 55 5.79 -1.47 7.82
N PHE A 56 6.88 -1.95 7.21
CA PHE A 56 7.30 -1.49 5.89
C PHE A 56 6.30 -1.88 4.79
N MET A 57 5.78 -3.11 4.84
CA MET A 57 4.76 -3.57 3.89
C MET A 57 3.49 -2.71 3.96
N LEU A 58 3.04 -2.40 5.17
CA LEU A 58 1.90 -1.52 5.44
C LEU A 58 2.15 -0.10 4.91
N LEU A 59 3.36 0.44 5.09
CA LEU A 59 3.79 1.71 4.53
C LEU A 59 3.77 1.72 2.99
N VAL A 60 4.27 0.66 2.36
CA VAL A 60 4.33 0.57 0.89
C VAL A 60 2.92 0.51 0.30
N TYR A 61 2.03 -0.31 0.87
CA TYR A 61 0.66 -0.44 0.34
C TYR A 61 -0.16 0.84 0.49
N TRP A 62 -0.17 1.46 1.68
CA TRP A 62 -0.86 2.73 1.86
C TRP A 62 -0.15 3.90 1.16
N GLY A 63 1.18 3.87 1.06
CA GLY A 63 1.94 4.88 0.33
C GLY A 63 1.64 4.85 -1.16
N ALA A 64 1.53 3.65 -1.75
CA ALA A 64 1.16 3.48 -3.14
C ALA A 64 -0.28 3.92 -3.42
N SER A 65 -1.23 3.64 -2.51
CA SER A 65 -2.61 4.10 -2.61
C SER A 65 -2.68 5.64 -2.62
N LYS A 66 -2.01 6.30 -1.68
CA LYS A 66 -1.95 7.77 -1.63
C LYS A 66 -1.28 8.38 -2.87
N ALA A 67 -0.16 7.81 -3.31
CA ALA A 67 0.54 8.27 -4.52
C ALA A 67 -0.31 8.10 -5.80
N ALA A 68 -1.10 7.03 -5.88
CA ALA A 68 -2.03 6.83 -7.00
C ALA A 68 -3.18 7.85 -6.98
N ARG A 69 -3.64 8.27 -5.80
CA ARG A 69 -4.70 9.29 -5.64
C ARG A 69 -4.21 10.70 -5.94
N ASP A 70 -3.00 11.04 -5.51
CA ASP A 70 -2.42 12.36 -5.73
C ASP A 70 -1.96 12.57 -7.20
N GLU A 71 -2.32 11.64 -8.10
CA GLU A 71 -2.01 11.65 -9.53
C GLU A 71 -0.52 11.85 -9.83
N SER A 72 0.37 11.46 -8.90
CA SER A 72 1.82 11.56 -9.11
C SER A 72 2.33 10.54 -10.14
N HIS A 73 1.46 9.63 -10.59
CA HIS A 73 1.64 8.97 -11.87
C HIS A 73 1.57 10.03 -12.96
N TYR A 74 2.74 10.51 -13.39
CA TYR A 74 2.95 11.25 -14.64
C TYR A 74 2.27 10.48 -15.77
N SER A 75 0.98 10.73 -15.94
CA SER A 75 0.16 10.09 -16.96
C SER A 75 0.64 10.72 -18.24
N VAL A 76 1.43 9.96 -19.01
CA VAL A 76 1.92 10.37 -20.33
C VAL A 76 0.71 10.40 -21.26
N ASN A 77 -0.09 11.45 -21.14
CA ASN A 77 -1.32 11.67 -21.89
C ASN A 77 -1.03 12.10 -23.33
N ILE A 78 0.19 11.91 -23.84
CA ILE A 78 0.60 12.26 -25.21
C ILE A 78 -0.37 11.67 -26.24
N ILE A 79 -0.84 10.44 -26.02
CA ILE A 79 -1.80 9.77 -26.93
C ILE A 79 -3.21 10.33 -26.73
N ILE A 80 -3.61 10.61 -25.49
CA ILE A 80 -4.97 11.06 -25.14
C ILE A 80 -5.21 12.51 -25.57
N ASP A 81 -4.19 13.37 -25.42
CA ASP A 81 -4.23 14.80 -25.73
C ASP A 81 -4.28 15.07 -27.24
N LYS A 82 -3.91 14.07 -28.06
CA LYS A 82 -4.01 14.13 -29.52
C LYS A 82 -5.45 14.00 -30.04
N PHE A 83 -6.36 13.45 -29.23
CA PHE A 83 -7.77 13.26 -29.61
C PHE A 83 -8.68 14.24 -28.84
N LYS A 84 -9.65 14.84 -29.54
CA LYS A 84 -10.65 15.75 -28.95
C LYS A 84 -12.06 15.14 -29.00
N GLY A 85 -12.91 15.51 -28.04
CA GLY A 85 -14.32 15.13 -28.00
C GLY A 85 -14.57 13.69 -27.51
N LYS A 86 -15.56 13.01 -28.09
CA LYS A 86 -16.08 11.71 -27.60
C LYS A 86 -15.00 10.61 -27.56
N VAL A 87 -14.05 10.62 -28.49
CA VAL A 87 -12.96 9.62 -28.56
C VAL A 87 -12.06 9.68 -27.32
N ARG A 88 -11.78 10.88 -26.80
CA ARG A 88 -11.02 11.06 -25.56
C ARG A 88 -11.72 10.42 -24.37
N SER A 89 -13.02 10.64 -24.24
CA SER A 89 -13.83 10.05 -23.16
C SER A 89 -13.84 8.52 -23.22
N TYR A 90 -13.99 7.93 -24.40
CA TYR A 90 -13.91 6.47 -24.56
C TYR A 90 -12.52 5.92 -24.18
N LEU A 91 -11.44 6.56 -24.61
CA LEU A 91 -10.08 6.15 -24.25
C LEU A 91 -9.84 6.20 -22.74
N ILE A 92 -10.29 7.26 -22.07
CA ILE A 92 -10.20 7.40 -20.61
C ILE A 92 -10.97 6.25 -19.93
N ILE A 93 -12.19 5.96 -20.36
CA ILE A 93 -12.98 4.85 -19.80
C ILE A 93 -12.27 3.51 -19.98
N ILE A 94 -11.67 3.27 -21.15
CA ILE A 94 -10.92 2.03 -21.43
C ILE A 94 -9.73 1.92 -20.49
N ILE A 95 -8.95 2.99 -20.30
CA ILE A 95 -7.78 3.00 -19.42
C ILE A 95 -8.20 2.67 -17.99
N TRP A 96 -9.20 3.38 -17.45
CA TRP A 96 -9.70 3.10 -16.11
C TRP A 96 -10.27 1.69 -15.97
N SER A 97 -10.91 1.16 -17.02
CA SER A 97 -11.40 -0.22 -17.03
C SER A 97 -10.26 -1.24 -16.97
N VAL A 98 -9.16 -1.00 -17.70
CA VAL A 98 -7.96 -1.85 -17.66
C VAL A 98 -7.28 -1.76 -16.29
N CYS A 99 -7.13 -0.56 -15.73
CA CYS A 99 -6.59 -0.37 -14.38
C CYS A 99 -7.43 -1.09 -13.33
N LEU A 100 -8.76 -1.03 -13.44
CA LEU A 100 -9.69 -1.74 -12.57
C LEU A 100 -9.53 -3.25 -12.72
N LEU A 101 -9.43 -3.76 -13.95
CA LEU A 101 -9.24 -5.19 -14.21
C LEU A 101 -7.92 -5.71 -13.63
N ILE A 102 -6.82 -4.98 -13.82
CA ILE A 102 -5.51 -5.35 -13.26
C ILE A 102 -5.57 -5.35 -11.73
N SER A 103 -6.21 -4.34 -11.12
CA SER A 103 -6.41 -4.27 -9.67
C SER A 103 -7.22 -5.46 -9.14
N LEU A 104 -8.30 -5.84 -9.82
CA LEU A 104 -9.10 -7.01 -9.46
C LEU A 104 -8.33 -8.32 -9.57
N LEU A 105 -7.52 -8.49 -10.62
CA LEU A 105 -6.64 -9.65 -10.77
C LEU A 105 -5.62 -9.71 -9.63
N GLY A 106 -5.04 -8.56 -9.26
CA GLY A 106 -4.13 -8.46 -8.11
C GLY A 106 -4.77 -8.94 -6.81
N VAL A 107 -6.01 -8.51 -6.53
CA VAL A 107 -6.78 -8.98 -5.36
C VAL A 107 -7.05 -10.48 -5.45
N TYR A 108 -7.48 -10.98 -6.61
CA TYR A 108 -7.78 -12.40 -6.80
C TYR A 108 -6.55 -13.30 -6.56
N PHE A 109 -5.42 -12.96 -7.19
CA PHE A 109 -4.18 -13.70 -6.99
C PHE A 109 -3.62 -13.54 -5.57
N GLY A 110 -3.76 -12.35 -4.97
CA GLY A 110 -3.36 -12.11 -3.58
C GLY A 110 -4.11 -13.01 -2.60
N ILE A 111 -5.44 -13.10 -2.72
CA ILE A 111 -6.27 -14.00 -1.89
C ILE A 111 -5.88 -15.46 -2.15
N LYS A 112 -5.74 -15.86 -3.42
CA LYS A 112 -5.35 -17.23 -3.78
C LYS A 112 -4.00 -17.61 -3.18
N MET A 113 -3.01 -16.75 -3.25
CA MET A 113 -1.68 -16.99 -2.68
C MET A 113 -1.71 -17.03 -1.15
N SER A 114 -2.49 -16.16 -0.51
CA SER A 114 -2.68 -16.17 0.94
C SER A 114 -3.33 -17.47 1.44
N LEU A 115 -4.29 -18.02 0.69
CA LEU A 115 -4.94 -19.28 1.06
C LEU A 115 -4.06 -20.52 0.84
N ILE A 116 -3.15 -20.47 -0.14
CA ILE A 116 -2.22 -21.58 -0.44
C ILE A 116 -1.03 -21.56 0.52
N THR A 117 -0.61 -20.39 1.00
CA THR A 117 0.57 -20.23 1.84
C THR A 117 0.19 -20.35 3.32
N THR A 118 0.48 -21.50 3.93
CA THR A 118 0.27 -21.76 5.37
C THR A 118 1.54 -21.57 6.21
N MET A 119 2.56 -20.91 5.66
CA MET A 119 3.84 -20.72 6.33
C MET A 119 3.71 -19.66 7.43
N LYS A 120 3.87 -20.08 8.69
CA LYS A 120 3.94 -19.17 9.83
C LYS A 120 5.31 -18.52 9.90
N THR A 121 5.36 -17.29 10.42
CA THR A 121 6.62 -16.61 10.74
C THR A 121 7.45 -17.38 11.77
N VAL A 122 8.77 -17.25 11.65
CA VAL A 122 9.76 -18.07 12.39
C VAL A 122 9.79 -17.67 13.87
N SER A 123 9.61 -16.38 14.16
CA SER A 123 9.74 -15.81 15.50
C SER A 123 8.38 -15.52 16.14
N LEU A 124 7.50 -14.77 15.47
CA LEU A 124 6.19 -14.41 16.02
C LEU A 124 5.13 -15.52 15.88
N LYS A 125 5.37 -16.53 15.03
CA LYS A 125 4.41 -17.61 14.72
C LYS A 125 3.03 -17.11 14.25
N ILE A 126 2.97 -15.88 13.76
CA ILE A 126 1.79 -15.32 13.10
C ILE A 126 1.73 -15.92 11.68
N PRO A 127 0.56 -16.43 11.24
CA PRO A 127 0.36 -16.94 9.89
C PRO A 127 0.47 -15.84 8.83
#